data_AF-A0A433RTX0-F1
#
_entry.id   AF-A0A433RTX0-F1
#
_cell.length_a   1.000
_cell.length_b   1.000
_cell.length_c   1.000
_cell.angle_alpha   90.00
_cell.angle_beta   90.00
_cell.angle_gamma   90.00
#
_symmetry.space_group_name_H-M   'P 1'
#
loop_
_entity.id
_entity.type
_entity.pdbx_description
1 polymer ?
#
loop_
_entity_poly.entity_id
_entity_poly.type
_entity_poly.pdbx_seq_one_letter_code
_entity_poly.pdbx_strand_id
1 'polypeptide(L)'
;MAAQQDWFTQNLSYEDYKDFQNALHYYTLTHTEFVGHRLLYGVQVLEQGLKGFDYSTLSYADTISKLIEFCTEFEQLMMSSYRAFFSFYRSIYHFHGVDIEIEVEEILRNTDSRFSELSGALFTEKNLNAHSQKLIDLLLQKQEAIRERLLMTMNQLQVLEKVFLAELEHNPATPMPTIEELIAEIFELLATDSYKEIYENAVEVMEMIIPTIPMPSEKTSISILSARIINHADYLAMLLDHIGTNYQAPGSTECIMGRWIVANKDQFLHIEAFRKFIEQHEAFHDAAQDLLQKDSFENSRRMLQESMAFLSASIALIIEIKAREG
;
A
#
# COMPACT_ATOMS: atom_id res chain seq x y z
N MET A 1 -5.80 21.77 15.85
CA MET A 1 -6.18 20.45 15.32
C MET A 1 -7.62 20.03 15.61
N ALA A 2 -8.36 20.61 16.57
CA ALA A 2 -9.78 20.30 16.80
C ALA A 2 -10.77 20.78 15.71
N ALA A 3 -10.32 21.39 14.61
CA ALA A 3 -11.18 22.14 13.68
C ALA A 3 -11.68 21.34 12.46
N GLN A 4 -11.05 20.21 12.11
CA GLN A 4 -11.26 19.55 10.82
C GLN A 4 -12.14 18.29 10.92
N GLN A 5 -12.10 17.55 12.05
CA GLN A 5 -13.06 16.48 12.34
C GLN A 5 -14.48 17.06 12.54
N ASP A 6 -14.51 18.26 13.11
CA ASP A 6 -15.69 19.09 13.26
C ASP A 6 -16.24 19.51 11.88
N TRP A 7 -15.39 19.69 10.86
CA TRP A 7 -15.84 20.07 9.53
C TRP A 7 -16.72 18.99 8.88
N PHE A 8 -16.30 17.73 8.85
CA PHE A 8 -17.10 16.68 8.18
C PHE A 8 -18.42 16.40 8.88
N THR A 9 -18.43 16.37 10.22
CA THR A 9 -19.67 16.16 10.99
C THR A 9 -20.59 17.37 11.00
N GLN A 10 -20.07 18.59 10.84
CA GLN A 10 -20.87 19.81 10.72
C GLN A 10 -21.38 20.08 9.31
N ASN A 11 -20.62 19.68 8.28
CA ASN A 11 -20.92 20.05 6.89
C ASN A 11 -21.56 18.91 6.10
N LEU A 12 -21.35 17.64 6.43
CA LEU A 12 -22.03 16.53 5.75
C LEU A 12 -23.36 16.15 6.42
N SER A 13 -24.32 15.71 5.61
CA SER A 13 -25.45 14.98 6.17
C SER A 13 -24.96 13.66 6.78
N TYR A 14 -25.68 13.14 7.76
CA TYR A 14 -25.35 11.84 8.35
C TYR A 14 -25.24 10.73 7.29
N GLU A 15 -26.12 10.73 6.29
CA GLU A 15 -26.11 9.74 5.21
C GLU A 15 -24.89 9.90 4.29
N ASP A 16 -24.52 11.13 3.92
CA ASP A 16 -23.32 11.38 3.10
C ASP A 16 -22.03 10.97 3.82
N TYR A 17 -21.94 11.30 5.12
CA TYR A 17 -20.81 10.90 5.96
C TYR A 17 -20.71 9.38 6.06
N LYS A 18 -21.82 8.70 6.34
CA LYS A 18 -21.88 7.24 6.44
C LYS A 18 -21.50 6.56 5.12
N ASP A 19 -22.10 6.99 4.02
CA ASP A 19 -21.87 6.41 2.69
C ASP A 19 -20.40 6.56 2.27
N PHE A 20 -19.79 7.72 2.57
CA PHE A 20 -18.39 7.94 2.27
C PHE A 20 -17.44 7.15 3.18
N GLN A 21 -17.72 7.12 4.49
CA GLN A 21 -16.95 6.31 5.43
C GLN A 21 -16.95 4.81 5.03
N ASN A 22 -18.10 4.29 4.61
CA ASN A 22 -18.23 2.92 4.11
C ASN A 22 -17.37 2.68 2.86
N ALA A 23 -17.41 3.62 1.90
CA ALA A 23 -16.61 3.51 0.68
C ALA A 23 -15.10 3.54 0.98
N LEU A 24 -14.65 4.38 1.91
CA LEU A 24 -13.26 4.39 2.36
C LEU A 24 -12.87 3.05 3.00
N HIS A 25 -13.70 2.51 3.89
CA HIS A 25 -13.43 1.23 4.55
C HIS A 25 -13.36 0.07 3.54
N TYR A 26 -14.28 0.04 2.58
CA TYR A 26 -14.27 -0.96 1.51
C TYR A 26 -12.98 -0.88 0.70
N TYR A 27 -12.63 0.32 0.20
CA TYR A 27 -11.42 0.52 -0.59
C TYR A 27 -10.15 0.17 0.19
N THR A 28 -10.14 0.42 1.51
CA THR A 28 -9.03 0.04 2.42
C THR A 28 -8.71 -1.43 2.34
N LEU A 29 -9.76 -2.22 2.50
CA LEU A 29 -9.68 -3.65 2.65
C LEU A 29 -9.13 -4.19 1.35
N THR A 30 -9.79 -3.90 0.22
CA THR A 30 -9.34 -4.35 -1.09
C THR A 30 -7.92 -3.88 -1.44
N HIS A 31 -7.54 -2.67 -1.07
CA HIS A 31 -6.16 -2.21 -1.28
C HIS A 31 -5.15 -2.96 -0.41
N THR A 32 -5.52 -3.30 0.82
CA THR A 32 -4.69 -4.13 1.73
C THR A 32 -4.50 -5.52 1.16
N GLU A 33 -5.54 -6.13 0.57
CA GLU A 33 -5.42 -7.37 -0.19
C GLU A 33 -4.38 -7.25 -1.27
N PHE A 34 -4.52 -6.20 -2.08
CA PHE A 34 -3.71 -6.00 -3.25
C PHE A 34 -2.23 -5.85 -2.84
N VAL A 35 -1.95 -5.01 -1.84
CA VAL A 35 -0.60 -4.86 -1.27
C VAL A 35 -0.07 -6.20 -0.74
N GLY A 36 -0.88 -6.95 0.02
CA GLY A 36 -0.48 -8.24 0.58
C GLY A 36 -0.15 -9.27 -0.50
N HIS A 37 -0.98 -9.37 -1.54
CA HIS A 37 -0.74 -10.24 -2.67
C HIS A 37 0.54 -9.88 -3.42
N ARG A 38 0.74 -8.58 -3.72
CA ARG A 38 1.93 -8.11 -4.45
C ARG A 38 3.21 -8.31 -3.65
N LEU A 39 3.16 -8.14 -2.33
CA LEU A 39 4.27 -8.41 -1.43
C LEU A 39 4.63 -9.90 -1.41
N LEU A 40 3.64 -10.78 -1.24
CA LEU A 40 3.85 -12.23 -1.28
C LEU A 40 4.44 -12.67 -2.63
N TYR A 41 3.87 -12.20 -3.74
CA TYR A 41 4.37 -12.50 -5.08
C TYR A 41 5.82 -12.02 -5.26
N GLY A 42 6.14 -10.78 -4.87
CA GLY A 42 7.49 -10.25 -5.00
C GLY A 42 8.51 -11.05 -4.18
N VAL A 43 8.14 -11.46 -2.95
CA VAL A 43 8.97 -12.35 -2.12
C VAL A 43 9.20 -13.71 -2.80
N GLN A 44 8.16 -14.31 -3.40
CA GLN A 44 8.29 -15.56 -4.15
C GLN A 44 9.20 -15.43 -5.37
N VAL A 45 9.12 -14.31 -6.10
CA VAL A 45 10.00 -14.04 -7.25
C VAL A 45 11.45 -13.91 -6.79
N LEU A 46 11.71 -13.17 -5.71
CA LEU A 46 13.05 -13.03 -5.13
C LEU A 46 13.58 -14.38 -4.63
N GLU A 47 12.74 -15.19 -3.97
CA GLU A 47 13.09 -16.53 -3.52
C GLU A 47 13.48 -17.44 -4.71
N GLN A 48 12.71 -17.41 -5.79
CA GLN A 48 13.03 -18.17 -7.01
C GLN A 48 14.31 -17.67 -7.67
N GLY A 49 14.52 -16.36 -7.74
CA GLY A 49 15.74 -15.75 -8.25
C GLY A 49 16.97 -16.20 -7.47
N LEU A 50 16.87 -16.23 -6.14
CA LEU A 50 17.94 -16.70 -5.26
C LEU A 50 18.20 -18.20 -5.40
N LYS A 51 17.15 -19.03 -5.56
CA LYS A 51 17.30 -20.49 -5.82
C LYS A 51 17.99 -20.77 -7.16
N GLY A 52 17.78 -19.92 -8.15
CA GLY A 52 18.37 -20.01 -9.48
C GLY A 52 19.73 -19.31 -9.62
N PHE A 53 20.24 -18.67 -8.57
CA PHE A 53 21.46 -17.88 -8.63
C PHE A 53 22.71 -18.77 -8.72
N ASP A 54 23.31 -18.84 -9.91
CA ASP A 54 24.59 -19.52 -10.13
C ASP A 54 25.77 -18.59 -9.85
N TYR A 55 26.36 -18.73 -8.67
CA TYR A 55 27.54 -17.99 -8.23
C TYR A 55 28.85 -18.73 -8.52
N SER A 56 28.83 -19.92 -9.13
CA SER A 56 30.03 -20.74 -9.37
C SER A 56 31.02 -20.11 -10.36
N THR A 57 30.54 -19.15 -11.15
CA THR A 57 31.33 -18.44 -12.18
C THR A 57 31.69 -17.01 -11.79
N LEU A 58 31.20 -16.53 -10.63
CA LEU A 58 31.41 -15.16 -10.16
C LEU A 58 32.57 -15.08 -9.18
N SER A 59 33.21 -13.91 -9.11
CA SER A 59 34.12 -13.64 -7.99
C SER A 59 33.30 -13.50 -6.70
N TYR A 60 33.95 -13.68 -5.54
CA TYR A 60 33.28 -13.47 -4.25
C TYR A 60 32.71 -12.03 -4.15
N ALA A 61 33.47 -11.03 -4.58
CA ALA A 61 33.01 -9.63 -4.59
C ALA A 61 31.76 -9.45 -5.48
N ASP A 62 31.78 -9.95 -6.72
CA ASP A 62 30.63 -9.86 -7.62
C ASP A 62 29.41 -10.60 -7.07
N THR A 63 29.63 -11.72 -6.39
CA THR A 63 28.58 -12.48 -5.71
C THR A 63 27.96 -11.66 -4.59
N ILE A 64 28.77 -11.04 -3.73
CA ILE A 64 28.28 -10.16 -2.66
C ILE A 64 27.51 -8.97 -3.24
N SER A 65 28.02 -8.30 -4.27
CA SER A 65 27.31 -7.19 -4.92
C SER A 65 25.95 -7.61 -5.47
N LYS A 66 25.84 -8.83 -6.03
CA LYS A 66 24.56 -9.39 -6.48
C LYS A 66 23.61 -9.70 -5.32
N LEU A 67 24.11 -10.23 -4.21
CA LEU A 67 23.29 -10.43 -3.01
C LEU A 67 22.79 -9.09 -2.43
N ILE A 68 23.61 -8.03 -2.47
CA ILE A 68 23.19 -6.67 -2.07
C ILE A 68 22.07 -6.15 -2.99
N GLU A 69 22.16 -6.37 -4.30
CA GLU A 69 21.11 -6.02 -5.26
C GLU A 69 19.79 -6.72 -4.90
N PHE A 70 19.82 -8.04 -4.66
CA PHE A 70 18.66 -8.82 -4.18
C PHE A 70 18.05 -8.24 -2.89
N CYS A 71 18.87 -7.97 -1.87
CA CYS A 71 18.37 -7.40 -0.62
C CYS A 71 17.80 -5.99 -0.81
N THR A 72 18.36 -5.21 -1.73
CA THR A 72 17.87 -3.86 -2.05
C THR A 72 16.52 -3.92 -2.74
N GLU A 73 16.32 -4.84 -3.70
CA GLU A 73 15.02 -5.06 -4.33
C GLU A 73 13.97 -5.50 -3.31
N PHE A 74 14.34 -6.39 -2.38
CA PHE A 74 13.46 -6.80 -1.30
C PHE A 74 13.08 -5.64 -0.37
N GLU A 75 14.03 -4.79 0.00
CA GLU A 75 13.78 -3.61 0.83
C GLU A 75 12.84 -2.62 0.13
N GLN A 76 13.06 -2.34 -1.16
CA GLN A 76 12.22 -1.46 -1.94
C GLN A 76 10.79 -1.99 -2.07
N LEU A 77 10.62 -3.31 -2.20
CA LEU A 77 9.32 -3.97 -2.21
C LEU A 77 8.60 -3.79 -0.88
N MET A 78 9.28 -4.00 0.25
CA MET A 78 8.71 -3.77 1.57
C MET A 78 8.33 -2.30 1.76
N MET A 79 9.23 -1.36 1.45
CA MET A 79 8.99 0.07 1.62
C MET A 79 7.83 0.58 0.77
N SER A 80 7.70 0.08 -0.46
CA SER A 80 6.57 0.42 -1.33
C SER A 80 5.24 -0.09 -0.76
N SER A 81 5.25 -1.31 -0.22
CA SER A 81 4.09 -1.92 0.44
C SER A 81 3.70 -1.16 1.71
N TYR A 82 4.67 -0.79 2.54
CA TYR A 82 4.46 0.04 3.73
C TYR A 82 3.90 1.41 3.39
N ARG A 83 4.49 2.11 2.43
CA ARG A 83 4.00 3.43 2.01
C ARG A 83 2.57 3.33 1.48
N ALA A 84 2.27 2.31 0.68
CA ALA A 84 0.93 2.05 0.16
C ALA A 84 -0.09 1.80 1.28
N PHE A 85 0.28 1.00 2.27
CA PHE A 85 -0.55 0.74 3.44
C PHE A 85 -0.73 2.00 4.32
N PHE A 86 0.35 2.65 4.74
CA PHE A 86 0.29 3.80 5.66
C PHE A 86 -0.31 5.06 5.03
N SER A 87 0.02 5.41 3.79
CA SER A 87 -0.60 6.56 3.12
C SER A 87 -2.11 6.39 3.00
N PHE A 88 -2.56 5.15 2.87
CA PHE A 88 -3.97 4.83 2.86
C PHE A 88 -4.62 5.04 4.24
N TYR A 89 -4.03 4.53 5.33
CA TYR A 89 -4.52 4.83 6.69
C TYR A 89 -4.49 6.34 6.98
N ARG A 90 -3.42 7.05 6.58
CA ARG A 90 -3.35 8.51 6.67
C ARG A 90 -4.51 9.18 5.94
N SER A 91 -4.97 8.66 4.81
CA SER A 91 -6.13 9.18 4.08
C SER A 91 -7.44 9.01 4.87
N ILE A 92 -7.62 7.88 5.58
CA ILE A 92 -8.73 7.68 6.53
C ILE A 92 -8.65 8.65 7.71
N TYR A 93 -7.48 8.80 8.31
CA TYR A 93 -7.32 9.68 9.47
C TYR A 93 -7.45 11.16 9.10
N HIS A 94 -6.94 11.56 7.93
CA HIS A 94 -7.15 12.88 7.34
C HIS A 94 -8.63 13.13 7.04
N PHE A 95 -9.38 12.12 6.59
CA PHE A 95 -10.84 12.19 6.49
C PHE A 95 -11.51 12.44 7.86
N HIS A 96 -10.97 11.88 8.94
CA HIS A 96 -11.42 12.20 10.29
C HIS A 96 -10.82 13.50 10.85
N GLY A 97 -10.20 14.35 10.01
CA GLY A 97 -9.64 15.63 10.42
C GLY A 97 -8.49 15.53 11.43
N VAL A 98 -7.84 14.38 11.46
CA VAL A 98 -6.59 14.15 12.18
C VAL A 98 -5.48 14.17 11.14
N ASP A 99 -4.70 15.25 11.11
CA ASP A 99 -3.43 15.22 10.40
C ASP A 99 -2.50 14.28 11.15
N ILE A 100 -2.34 13.10 10.57
CA ILE A 100 -1.30 12.19 10.98
C ILE A 100 -0.06 12.55 10.17
N GLU A 101 0.84 13.32 10.77
CA GLU A 101 2.24 13.40 10.36
C GLU A 101 2.94 12.07 10.69
N ILE A 102 2.56 10.98 10.01
CA ILE A 102 3.43 9.80 9.93
C ILE A 102 4.40 10.08 8.80
N GLU A 103 5.48 10.80 9.07
CA GLU A 103 6.68 10.51 8.29
C GLU A 103 7.02 9.05 8.58
N VAL A 104 7.03 8.22 7.54
CA VAL A 104 7.39 6.79 7.63
C VAL A 104 8.78 6.62 8.28
N GLU A 105 9.58 7.68 8.34
CA GLU A 105 10.88 7.77 9.03
C GLU A 105 10.80 8.11 10.52
N GLU A 106 9.69 8.69 11.02
CA GLU A 106 9.54 9.14 12.41
C GLU A 106 8.87 8.09 13.32
N ILE A 107 8.08 7.16 12.75
CA ILE A 107 7.70 5.90 13.43
C ILE A 107 8.95 5.07 13.78
N LEU A 108 10.06 5.28 13.06
CA LEU A 108 11.31 4.50 13.20
C LEU A 108 12.26 5.05 14.28
N ARG A 109 11.89 6.09 15.03
CA ARG A 109 12.67 6.56 16.19
C ARG A 109 11.80 7.01 17.36
N ASN A 110 11.83 6.19 18.40
CA ASN A 110 11.44 6.46 19.80
C ASN A 110 9.95 6.61 20.14
N THR A 111 9.52 5.67 20.99
CA THR A 111 8.46 5.78 21.98
C THR A 111 8.68 6.95 22.94
N ASP A 112 7.91 8.03 22.78
CA ASP A 112 7.28 8.79 23.89
C ASP A 112 6.54 10.00 23.32
N SER A 113 5.20 9.93 23.24
CA SER A 113 4.39 11.14 23.02
C SER A 113 3.24 11.21 24.03
N ARG A 114 3.18 12.35 24.71
CA ARG A 114 2.27 12.67 25.82
C ARG A 114 0.93 13.18 25.30
N PHE A 115 0.04 12.29 24.85
CA PHE A 115 -1.37 12.65 24.63
C PHE A 115 -2.30 11.48 24.98
N SER A 116 -2.74 11.40 26.24
CA SER A 116 -3.66 10.36 26.74
C SER A 116 -5.11 10.51 26.24
N GLU A 117 -5.44 11.62 25.59
CA GLU A 117 -6.81 11.98 25.20
C GLU A 117 -7.10 11.72 23.70
N LEU A 118 -6.09 11.28 22.95
CA LEU A 118 -6.19 10.77 21.57
C LEU A 118 -5.81 9.28 21.51
N SER A 119 -6.11 8.54 22.58
CA SER A 119 -5.74 7.13 22.62
C SER A 119 -6.52 6.34 21.57
N GLY A 120 -5.86 5.37 20.95
CA GLY A 120 -6.47 4.39 20.05
C GLY A 120 -7.75 3.77 20.60
N ALA A 121 -7.98 3.80 21.92
CA ALA A 121 -9.20 3.37 22.58
C ALA A 121 -10.50 3.98 22.00
N LEU A 122 -10.54 5.25 21.57
CA LEU A 122 -11.77 5.82 20.98
C LEU A 122 -12.01 5.31 19.54
N PHE A 123 -10.94 4.98 18.83
CA PHE A 123 -10.96 4.42 17.47
C PHE A 123 -11.30 2.91 17.51
N THR A 124 -10.79 2.21 18.53
CA THR A 124 -11.12 0.82 18.90
C THR A 124 -12.55 0.69 19.46
N GLU A 125 -13.06 1.70 20.17
CA GLU A 125 -14.43 1.69 20.73
C GLU A 125 -15.50 2.04 19.68
N LYS A 126 -15.17 2.84 18.65
CA LYS A 126 -16.18 3.38 17.74
C LYS A 126 -16.19 2.87 16.30
N ASN A 127 -15.12 2.31 15.72
CA ASN A 127 -15.18 1.89 14.30
C ASN A 127 -14.20 0.80 13.82
N LEU A 128 -13.15 0.43 14.56
CA LEU A 128 -12.34 -0.75 14.22
C LEU A 128 -12.77 -1.93 15.09
N ASN A 129 -13.40 -2.94 14.49
CA ASN A 129 -13.67 -4.17 15.21
C ASN A 129 -12.34 -4.82 15.67
N ALA A 130 -12.39 -5.67 16.70
CA ALA A 130 -11.19 -6.31 17.25
C ALA A 130 -10.36 -7.08 16.21
N HIS A 131 -10.99 -7.52 15.12
CA HIS A 131 -10.33 -8.21 14.01
C HIS A 131 -9.46 -7.26 13.18
N SER A 132 -9.93 -6.04 12.92
CA SER A 132 -9.18 -5.01 12.18
C SER A 132 -7.94 -4.54 12.97
N GLN A 133 -8.08 -4.38 14.28
CA GLN A 133 -6.96 -4.04 15.16
C GLN A 133 -5.91 -5.15 15.16
N LYS A 134 -6.34 -6.41 15.28
CA LYS A 134 -5.46 -7.57 15.25
C LYS A 134 -4.71 -7.70 13.92
N LEU A 135 -5.35 -7.38 12.80
CA LEU A 135 -4.72 -7.39 11.48
C LEU A 135 -3.63 -6.30 11.37
N ILE A 136 -3.91 -5.08 11.84
CA ILE A 136 -2.93 -3.98 11.87
C ILE A 136 -1.74 -4.35 12.75
N ASP A 137 -1.99 -4.87 13.96
CA ASP A 137 -0.92 -5.25 14.88
C ASP A 137 -0.05 -6.39 14.31
N LEU A 138 -0.67 -7.37 13.64
CA LEU A 138 0.03 -8.48 12.99
C LEU A 138 0.89 -7.99 11.82
N LEU A 139 0.34 -7.11 10.98
CA LEU A 139 1.05 -6.50 9.84
C LEU A 139 2.26 -5.69 10.32
N LEU A 140 2.08 -4.84 11.32
CA LEU A 140 3.14 -3.98 11.84
C LEU A 140 4.24 -4.78 12.54
N GLN A 141 3.88 -5.70 13.44
CA GLN A 141 4.87 -6.44 14.23
C GLN A 141 5.68 -7.40 13.37
N LYS A 142 5.02 -8.18 12.49
CA LYS A 142 5.72 -9.18 11.68
C LYS A 142 6.58 -8.54 10.60
N GLN A 143 6.09 -7.52 9.90
CA GLN A 143 6.87 -6.88 8.84
C GLN A 143 8.05 -6.06 9.40
N GLU A 144 7.90 -5.42 10.57
CA GLU A 144 9.00 -4.62 11.15
C GLU A 144 10.15 -5.52 11.58
N ALA A 145 9.85 -6.66 12.20
CA ALA A 145 10.85 -7.65 12.57
C ALA A 145 11.61 -8.20 11.34
N ILE A 146 10.92 -8.42 10.22
CA ILE A 146 11.56 -8.86 8.96
C ILE A 146 12.44 -7.75 8.39
N ARG A 147 11.98 -6.50 8.42
CA ARG A 147 12.72 -5.34 7.91
C ARG A 147 13.98 -5.04 8.72
N GLU A 148 13.89 -5.02 10.05
CA GLU A 148 15.05 -4.81 10.93
C GLU A 148 16.14 -5.84 10.61
N ARG A 149 15.74 -7.12 10.47
CA ARG A 149 16.66 -8.20 10.16
C ARG A 149 17.24 -8.07 8.74
N LEU A 150 16.45 -7.65 7.75
CA LEU A 150 16.95 -7.37 6.40
C LEU A 150 17.99 -6.24 6.38
N LEU A 151 17.74 -5.14 7.08
CA LEU A 151 18.68 -4.01 7.16
C LEU A 151 19.98 -4.42 7.87
N MET A 152 19.91 -5.27 8.89
CA MET A 152 21.11 -5.83 9.53
C MET A 152 21.93 -6.66 8.53
N THR A 153 21.29 -7.55 7.76
CA THR A 153 21.98 -8.37 6.75
C THR A 153 22.52 -7.53 5.60
N MET A 154 21.81 -6.50 5.12
CA MET A 154 22.35 -5.55 4.13
C MET A 154 23.60 -4.83 4.64
N ASN A 155 23.59 -4.37 5.89
CA ASN A 155 24.75 -3.73 6.50
C ASN A 155 25.93 -4.70 6.62
N GLN A 156 25.66 -5.96 6.99
CA GLN A 156 26.69 -7.01 7.05
C GLN A 156 27.28 -7.30 5.66
N LEU A 157 26.45 -7.45 4.63
CA LEU A 157 26.90 -7.65 3.25
C LEU A 157 27.73 -6.46 2.74
N GLN A 158 27.32 -5.21 3.03
CA GLN A 158 28.09 -4.02 2.67
C GLN A 158 29.43 -3.93 3.42
N VAL A 159 29.48 -4.37 4.68
CA VAL A 159 30.74 -4.48 5.43
C VAL A 159 31.62 -5.55 4.80
N LEU A 160 31.08 -6.72 4.45
CA LEU A 160 31.82 -7.79 3.79
C LEU A 160 32.34 -7.36 2.41
N GLU A 161 31.53 -6.65 1.62
CA GLU A 161 31.94 -6.07 0.33
C GLU A 161 33.12 -5.11 0.50
N LYS A 162 33.03 -4.18 1.48
CA LYS A 162 34.10 -3.23 1.78
C LYS A 162 35.36 -3.91 2.33
N VAL A 163 35.21 -4.89 3.21
CA VAL A 163 36.32 -5.68 3.75
C VAL A 163 36.99 -6.46 2.63
N PHE A 164 36.25 -7.10 1.73
CA PHE A 164 36.82 -7.85 0.62
C PHE A 164 37.50 -6.93 -0.42
N LEU A 165 36.92 -5.77 -0.70
CA LEU A 165 37.55 -4.73 -1.53
C LEU A 165 38.81 -4.14 -0.87
N ALA A 166 38.87 -4.10 0.47
CA ALA A 166 40.02 -3.61 1.25
C ALA A 166 41.07 -4.68 1.56
N GLU A 167 40.70 -5.96 1.66
CA GLU A 167 41.58 -7.09 2.03
C GLU A 167 42.49 -7.56 0.87
N LEU A 168 42.40 -6.91 -0.30
CA LEU A 168 43.52 -6.84 -1.25
C LEU A 168 44.78 -6.15 -0.64
N GLU A 169 44.66 -5.47 0.52
CA GLU A 169 45.73 -4.72 1.18
C GLU A 169 45.97 -5.01 2.69
N HIS A 170 45.85 -6.25 3.20
CA HIS A 170 46.45 -6.76 4.48
C HIS A 170 45.47 -7.13 5.65
N ASN A 171 44.82 -8.30 5.64
CA ASN A 171 44.81 -9.28 6.76
C ASN A 171 43.83 -10.44 6.53
N PRO A 172 44.23 -11.72 6.52
CA PRO A 172 43.33 -12.85 6.30
C PRO A 172 42.74 -13.46 7.60
N ALA A 173 42.64 -12.69 8.69
CA ALA A 173 42.37 -13.24 10.03
C ALA A 173 40.89 -13.23 10.45
N THR A 174 39.99 -12.64 9.67
CA THR A 174 38.56 -12.60 9.99
C THR A 174 37.87 -13.81 9.33
N PRO A 175 37.21 -14.71 10.08
CA PRO A 175 36.41 -15.78 9.46
C PRO A 175 35.25 -15.14 8.68
N MET A 176 35.33 -15.24 7.36
CA MET A 176 34.31 -14.76 6.43
C MET A 176 33.23 -15.83 6.25
N PRO A 177 31.94 -15.47 6.23
CA PRO A 177 30.88 -16.42 5.91
C PRO A 177 31.00 -16.91 4.47
N THR A 178 30.63 -18.16 4.25
CA THR A 178 30.52 -18.75 2.91
C THR A 178 29.34 -18.14 2.14
N ILE A 179 29.37 -18.24 0.81
CA ILE A 179 28.27 -17.75 -0.03
C ILE A 179 26.98 -18.54 0.27
N GLU A 180 27.12 -19.84 0.54
CA GLU A 180 26.02 -20.73 0.92
C GLU A 180 25.36 -20.30 2.23
N GLU A 181 26.15 -19.91 3.25
CA GLU A 181 25.64 -19.39 4.52
C GLU A 181 24.89 -18.06 4.32
N LEU A 182 25.43 -17.16 3.50
CA LEU A 182 24.78 -15.86 3.20
C LEU A 182 23.47 -16.05 2.44
N ILE A 183 23.45 -16.95 1.45
CA ILE A 183 22.22 -17.28 0.71
C ILE A 183 21.17 -17.90 1.64
N ALA A 184 21.58 -18.81 2.53
CA ALA A 184 20.68 -19.41 3.51
C ALA A 184 20.08 -18.37 4.48
N GLU A 185 20.89 -17.40 4.92
CA GLU A 185 20.40 -16.29 5.73
C GLU A 185 19.37 -15.45 4.98
N ILE A 186 19.64 -15.10 3.71
CA ILE A 186 18.67 -14.34 2.89
C ILE A 186 17.37 -15.11 2.69
N PHE A 187 17.42 -16.45 2.52
CA PHE A 187 16.22 -17.27 2.48
C PHE A 187 15.39 -17.19 3.76
N GLU A 188 16.04 -17.23 4.93
CA GLU A 188 15.34 -17.04 6.20
C GLU A 188 14.67 -15.65 6.30
N LEU A 189 15.31 -14.61 5.77
CA LEU A 189 14.80 -13.24 5.78
C LEU A 189 13.60 -13.05 4.85
N LEU A 190 13.62 -13.69 3.68
CA LEU A 190 12.48 -13.66 2.76
C LEU A 190 11.22 -14.17 3.43
N ALA A 191 11.34 -15.10 4.39
CA ALA A 191 10.27 -15.51 5.30
C ALA A 191 8.93 -15.76 4.57
N THR A 192 8.98 -16.40 3.40
CA THR A 192 7.83 -16.51 2.47
C THR A 192 6.56 -17.02 3.15
N ASP A 193 6.68 -17.99 4.07
CA ASP A 193 5.56 -18.52 4.84
C ASP A 193 4.90 -17.48 5.74
N SER A 194 5.68 -16.56 6.33
CA SER A 194 5.15 -15.45 7.12
C SER A 194 4.33 -14.49 6.25
N TYR A 195 4.84 -14.13 5.06
CA TYR A 195 4.10 -13.27 4.13
C TYR A 195 2.85 -13.94 3.60
N LYS A 196 2.89 -15.26 3.38
CA LYS A 196 1.73 -16.04 3.00
C LYS A 196 0.67 -16.02 4.10
N GLU A 197 1.05 -16.28 5.34
CA GLU A 197 0.15 -16.22 6.50
C GLU A 197 -0.46 -14.82 6.67
N ILE A 198 0.33 -13.76 6.48
CA ILE A 198 -0.15 -12.37 6.53
C ILE A 198 -1.19 -12.13 5.44
N TYR A 199 -0.93 -12.54 4.21
CA TYR A 199 -1.85 -12.38 3.09
C TYR A 199 -3.15 -13.17 3.31
N GLU A 200 -3.06 -14.44 3.71
CA GLU A 200 -4.23 -15.28 3.99
C GLU A 200 -5.11 -14.70 5.11
N ASN A 201 -4.49 -14.18 6.18
CA ASN A 201 -5.23 -13.48 7.25
C ASN A 201 -5.90 -12.19 6.75
N ALA A 202 -5.24 -11.44 5.86
CA ALA A 202 -5.86 -10.26 5.26
C ALA A 202 -7.10 -10.66 4.46
N VAL A 203 -6.99 -11.67 3.58
CA VAL A 203 -8.10 -12.24 2.79
C VAL A 203 -9.27 -12.64 3.70
N GLU A 204 -9.02 -13.43 4.75
CA GLU A 204 -10.07 -13.88 5.68
C GLU A 204 -10.82 -12.70 6.33
N VAL A 205 -10.09 -11.68 6.78
CA VAL A 205 -10.70 -10.48 7.39
C VAL A 205 -11.57 -9.73 6.38
N MET A 206 -11.13 -9.61 5.13
CA MET A 206 -11.89 -8.91 4.10
C MET A 206 -13.15 -9.66 3.70
N GLU A 207 -13.05 -10.96 3.48
CA GLU A 207 -14.21 -11.82 3.20
C GLU A 207 -15.25 -11.76 4.33
N MET A 208 -14.81 -11.54 5.57
CA MET A 208 -15.69 -11.37 6.72
C MET A 208 -16.31 -9.97 6.81
N ILE A 209 -15.52 -8.91 6.57
CA ILE A 209 -15.93 -7.52 6.82
C ILE A 209 -16.67 -6.93 5.62
N ILE A 210 -16.15 -7.10 4.39
CA ILE A 210 -16.69 -6.47 3.18
C ILE A 210 -18.20 -6.71 3.02
N PRO A 211 -18.74 -7.93 3.17
CA PRO A 211 -20.18 -8.18 3.04
C PRO A 211 -21.05 -7.45 4.06
N THR A 212 -20.46 -6.97 5.16
CA THR A 212 -21.16 -6.22 6.21
C THR A 212 -21.21 -4.72 5.93
N ILE A 213 -20.45 -4.22 4.95
CA ILE A 213 -20.39 -2.80 4.59
C ILE A 213 -21.60 -2.46 3.71
N PRO A 214 -22.51 -1.58 4.15
CA PRO A 214 -23.64 -1.16 3.33
C PRO A 214 -23.20 -0.38 2.10
N MET A 215 -23.78 -0.69 0.94
CA MET A 215 -23.59 0.09 -0.28
C MET A 215 -24.15 1.51 -0.12
N PRO A 216 -23.49 2.53 -0.70
CA PRO A 216 -23.96 3.91 -0.69
C PRO A 216 -25.35 4.07 -1.30
N SER A 217 -26.09 5.06 -0.82
CA SER A 217 -27.48 5.31 -1.20
C SER A 217 -27.67 5.85 -2.62
N GLU A 218 -26.61 6.41 -3.23
CA GLU A 218 -26.60 7.08 -4.55
C GLU A 218 -27.67 8.18 -4.73
N LYS A 219 -28.04 8.89 -3.64
CA LYS A 219 -29.07 9.96 -3.65
C LYS A 219 -28.51 11.37 -3.84
N THR A 220 -27.23 11.55 -3.58
CA THR A 220 -26.52 12.83 -3.53
C THR A 220 -25.23 12.72 -4.34
N SER A 221 -24.63 13.85 -4.73
CA SER A 221 -23.33 13.86 -5.42
C SER A 221 -22.26 13.09 -4.65
N ILE A 222 -22.28 13.17 -3.31
CA ILE A 222 -21.32 12.50 -2.43
C ILE A 222 -21.59 11.00 -2.38
N SER A 223 -22.82 10.55 -2.11
CA SER A 223 -23.14 9.13 -2.10
C SER A 223 -22.96 8.45 -3.46
N ILE A 224 -23.15 9.19 -4.57
CA ILE A 224 -22.79 8.72 -5.92
C ILE A 224 -21.28 8.53 -6.02
N LEU A 225 -20.48 9.54 -5.65
CA LEU A 225 -19.01 9.43 -5.68
C LEU A 225 -18.50 8.27 -4.81
N SER A 226 -19.06 8.10 -3.61
CA SER A 226 -18.77 6.97 -2.72
C SER A 226 -19.04 5.62 -3.40
N ALA A 227 -20.17 5.46 -4.10
CA ALA A 227 -20.45 4.23 -4.83
C ALA A 227 -19.44 4.00 -5.97
N ARG A 228 -18.97 5.06 -6.62
CA ARG A 228 -17.94 4.95 -7.67
C ARG A 228 -16.56 4.59 -7.13
N ILE A 229 -16.23 5.00 -5.90
CA ILE A 229 -15.02 4.55 -5.20
C ILE A 229 -15.09 3.05 -4.92
N ILE A 230 -16.24 2.53 -4.47
CA ILE A 230 -16.42 1.07 -4.28
C ILE A 230 -16.24 0.32 -5.60
N ASN A 231 -16.81 0.82 -6.69
CA ASN A 231 -16.60 0.20 -8.01
C ASN A 231 -15.11 0.14 -8.42
N HIS A 232 -14.28 1.08 -7.95
CA HIS A 232 -12.83 1.04 -8.20
C HIS A 232 -12.10 0.08 -7.26
N ALA A 233 -12.57 -0.09 -6.03
CA ALA A 233 -12.09 -1.16 -5.17
C ALA A 233 -12.39 -2.53 -5.82
N ASP A 234 -13.60 -2.76 -6.32
CA ASP A 234 -13.95 -3.98 -7.05
C ASP A 234 -13.09 -4.16 -8.30
N TYR A 235 -12.76 -3.08 -8.98
CA TYR A 235 -11.82 -3.10 -10.10
C TYR A 235 -10.43 -3.57 -9.65
N LEU A 236 -9.90 -3.07 -8.53
CA LEU A 236 -8.62 -3.54 -7.97
C LEU A 236 -8.64 -5.02 -7.60
N ALA A 237 -9.73 -5.51 -6.99
CA ALA A 237 -9.88 -6.94 -6.70
C ALA A 237 -9.85 -7.77 -7.99
N MET A 238 -10.61 -7.35 -9.00
CA MET A 238 -10.63 -8.01 -10.31
C MET A 238 -9.26 -7.99 -11.01
N LEU A 239 -8.46 -6.94 -10.82
CA LEU A 239 -7.10 -6.92 -11.38
C LEU A 239 -6.26 -8.08 -10.85
N LEU A 240 -6.38 -8.45 -9.57
CA LEU A 240 -5.61 -9.54 -8.96
C LEU A 240 -5.78 -10.87 -9.71
N ASP A 241 -6.99 -11.16 -10.16
CA ASP A 241 -7.32 -12.39 -10.91
C ASP A 241 -6.76 -12.40 -12.34
N HIS A 242 -6.31 -11.24 -12.85
CA HIS A 242 -5.99 -11.04 -14.26
C HIS A 242 -4.59 -10.44 -14.51
N ILE A 243 -3.78 -10.23 -13.47
CA ILE A 243 -2.40 -9.72 -13.62
C ILE A 243 -1.58 -10.61 -14.57
N GLY A 244 -0.84 -9.98 -15.48
CA GLY A 244 0.02 -10.68 -16.44
C GLY A 244 -0.73 -11.46 -17.52
N THR A 245 -2.03 -11.22 -17.69
CA THR A 245 -2.86 -11.84 -18.72
C THR A 245 -3.20 -10.87 -19.85
N ASN A 246 -3.74 -11.38 -20.96
CA ASN A 246 -4.25 -10.54 -22.06
C ASN A 246 -5.67 -9.99 -21.79
N TYR A 247 -6.10 -9.94 -20.53
CA TYR A 247 -7.39 -9.36 -20.17
C TYR A 247 -7.42 -7.88 -20.52
N GLN A 248 -8.50 -7.46 -21.20
CA GLN A 248 -8.74 -6.06 -21.53
C GLN A 248 -9.72 -5.49 -20.52
N ALA A 249 -9.20 -4.81 -19.51
CA ALA A 249 -10.03 -4.13 -18.54
C ALA A 249 -10.69 -2.88 -19.15
N PRO A 250 -11.89 -2.49 -18.68
CA PRO A 250 -12.52 -1.26 -19.13
C PRO A 250 -11.62 -0.03 -18.94
N GLY A 251 -11.51 0.79 -19.98
CA GLY A 251 -10.74 2.03 -19.92
C GLY A 251 -11.39 3.11 -19.04
N SER A 252 -10.67 4.22 -18.82
CA SER A 252 -11.10 5.33 -17.97
C SER A 252 -12.41 5.99 -18.41
N THR A 253 -12.82 5.90 -19.68
CA THR A 253 -14.13 6.41 -20.13
C THR A 253 -15.22 5.34 -20.17
N GLU A 254 -14.83 4.07 -20.05
CA GLU A 254 -15.71 2.90 -20.16
C GLU A 254 -16.13 2.36 -18.81
N CYS A 255 -15.44 2.71 -17.72
CA CYS A 255 -15.88 2.37 -16.38
C CYS A 255 -17.11 3.21 -15.96
N ILE A 256 -17.81 2.78 -14.91
CA ILE A 256 -19.03 3.45 -14.42
C ILE A 256 -18.71 4.90 -13.99
N MET A 257 -17.55 5.12 -13.36
CA MET A 257 -17.10 6.46 -12.97
C MET A 257 -16.77 7.34 -14.18
N GLY A 258 -16.10 6.79 -15.19
CA GLY A 258 -15.80 7.48 -16.45
C GLY A 258 -17.05 8.00 -17.14
N ARG A 259 -18.07 7.15 -17.24
CA ARG A 259 -19.38 7.57 -17.76
C ARG A 259 -20.02 8.69 -16.93
N TRP A 260 -19.89 8.63 -15.60
CA TRP A 260 -20.38 9.69 -14.71
C TRP A 260 -19.59 11.00 -14.91
N ILE A 261 -18.27 10.95 -15.02
CA ILE A 261 -17.41 12.11 -15.30
C ILE A 261 -17.85 12.78 -16.59
N VAL A 262 -18.02 12.01 -17.67
CA VAL A 262 -18.44 12.53 -18.98
C VAL A 262 -19.82 13.20 -18.89
N ALA A 263 -20.79 12.56 -18.22
CA ALA A 263 -22.14 13.09 -18.08
C ALA A 263 -22.23 14.37 -17.24
N ASN A 264 -21.29 14.59 -16.31
CA ASN A 264 -21.30 15.72 -15.38
C ASN A 264 -20.19 16.75 -15.65
N LYS A 265 -19.51 16.62 -16.80
CA LYS A 265 -18.37 17.47 -17.14
C LYS A 265 -18.74 18.95 -17.13
N ASP A 266 -19.84 19.33 -17.79
CA ASP A 266 -20.27 20.74 -17.86
C ASP A 266 -20.60 21.33 -16.48
N GLN A 267 -21.07 20.49 -15.56
CA GLN A 267 -21.41 20.90 -14.20
C GLN A 267 -20.17 21.17 -13.35
N PHE A 268 -19.11 20.34 -13.46
CA PHE A 268 -17.99 20.38 -12.51
C PHE A 268 -16.65 20.79 -13.11
N LEU A 269 -16.51 20.94 -14.43
CA LEU A 269 -15.21 21.22 -15.07
C LEU A 269 -14.54 22.52 -14.58
N HIS A 270 -15.32 23.47 -14.08
CA HIS A 270 -14.82 24.71 -13.49
C HIS A 270 -14.14 24.51 -12.12
N ILE A 271 -14.42 23.41 -11.42
CA ILE A 271 -13.84 23.02 -10.12
C ILE A 271 -12.44 22.45 -10.34
N GLU A 272 -11.45 22.94 -9.59
CA GLU A 272 -10.06 22.50 -9.73
C GLU A 272 -9.87 21.06 -9.26
N ALA A 273 -10.43 20.68 -8.10
CA ALA A 273 -10.37 19.31 -7.64
C ALA A 273 -11.01 18.33 -8.62
N PHE A 274 -12.05 18.73 -9.36
CA PHE A 274 -12.68 17.88 -10.38
C PHE A 274 -11.74 17.63 -11.57
N ARG A 275 -11.03 18.66 -12.05
CA ARG A 275 -10.04 18.47 -13.12
C ARG A 275 -8.93 17.52 -12.69
N LYS A 276 -8.38 17.73 -11.49
CA LYS A 276 -7.36 16.84 -10.92
C LYS A 276 -7.87 15.40 -10.74
N PHE A 277 -9.10 15.23 -10.30
CA PHE A 277 -9.74 13.92 -10.17
C PHE A 277 -9.82 13.17 -11.51
N ILE A 278 -10.14 13.86 -12.61
CA ILE A 278 -10.12 13.25 -13.96
C ILE A 278 -8.70 12.77 -14.31
N GLU A 279 -7.69 13.60 -14.10
CA GLU A 279 -6.30 13.25 -14.39
C GLU A 279 -5.84 12.01 -13.60
N GLN A 280 -6.16 11.95 -12.31
CA GLN A 280 -5.79 10.80 -11.48
C GLN A 280 -6.58 9.53 -11.83
N HIS A 281 -7.82 9.68 -12.28
CA HIS A 281 -8.61 8.56 -12.77
C HIS A 281 -8.06 7.97 -14.09
N GLU A 282 -7.62 8.83 -15.01
CA GLU A 282 -6.94 8.38 -16.23
C GLU A 282 -5.62 7.67 -15.90
N ALA A 283 -4.78 8.26 -15.05
CA ALA A 283 -3.52 7.68 -14.62
C ALA A 283 -3.68 6.31 -13.92
N PHE A 284 -4.73 6.16 -13.11
CA PHE A 284 -5.11 4.88 -12.48
C PHE A 284 -5.36 3.78 -13.52
N HIS A 285 -6.17 4.08 -14.53
CA HIS A 285 -6.49 3.10 -15.57
C HIS A 285 -5.29 2.77 -16.46
N ASP A 286 -4.44 3.75 -16.76
CA ASP A 286 -3.20 3.51 -17.50
C ASP A 286 -2.24 2.59 -16.71
N ALA A 287 -2.07 2.83 -15.41
CA ALA A 287 -1.25 1.97 -14.56
C ALA A 287 -1.83 0.54 -14.44
N ALA A 288 -3.15 0.41 -14.36
CA ALA A 288 -3.81 -0.89 -14.36
C ALA A 288 -3.56 -1.65 -15.67
N GLN A 289 -3.65 -0.96 -16.80
CA GLN A 289 -3.42 -1.55 -18.11
C GLN A 289 -1.97 -2.03 -18.29
N ASP A 290 -1.00 -1.26 -17.79
CA ASP A 290 0.41 -1.63 -17.81
C ASP A 290 0.68 -2.86 -16.93
N LEU A 291 0.06 -2.93 -15.76
CA LEU A 291 0.18 -4.08 -14.85
C LEU A 291 -0.43 -5.35 -15.44
N LEU A 292 -1.60 -5.24 -16.10
CA LEU A 292 -2.22 -6.38 -16.79
C LEU A 292 -1.33 -6.90 -17.91
N GLN A 293 -0.76 -6.01 -18.73
CA GLN A 293 0.11 -6.39 -19.85
C GLN A 293 1.45 -6.97 -19.40
N LYS A 294 1.99 -6.47 -18.28
CA LYS A 294 3.28 -6.88 -17.76
C LYS A 294 3.26 -6.88 -16.24
N ASP A 295 3.24 -8.08 -15.67
CA ASP A 295 3.53 -8.26 -14.26
C ASP A 295 5.00 -7.91 -14.00
N SER A 296 5.22 -6.81 -13.29
CA SER A 296 6.55 -6.39 -12.84
C SER A 296 6.46 -5.58 -11.56
N PHE A 297 7.56 -5.54 -10.82
CA PHE A 297 7.69 -4.74 -9.61
C PHE A 297 7.35 -3.26 -9.88
N GLU A 298 7.89 -2.70 -10.97
CA GLU A 298 7.69 -1.30 -11.33
C GLU A 298 6.21 -0.99 -11.65
N ASN A 299 5.54 -1.86 -12.42
CA ASN A 299 4.12 -1.68 -12.72
C ASN A 299 3.25 -1.86 -11.46
N SER A 300 3.64 -2.74 -10.54
CA SER A 300 2.95 -2.90 -9.25
C SER A 300 3.09 -1.64 -8.39
N ARG A 301 4.30 -1.09 -8.31
CA ARG A 301 4.60 0.15 -7.58
C ARG A 301 3.82 1.32 -8.14
N ARG A 302 3.79 1.48 -9.47
CA ARG A 302 2.99 2.51 -10.14
C ARG A 302 1.49 2.33 -9.86
N MET A 303 0.96 1.11 -9.98
CA MET A 303 -0.45 0.84 -9.68
C MET A 303 -0.84 1.26 -8.25
N LEU A 304 0.00 0.92 -7.26
CA LEU A 304 -0.20 1.34 -5.87
C LEU A 304 -0.17 2.87 -5.73
N GLN A 305 0.77 3.54 -6.39
CA GLN A 305 0.88 5.01 -6.37
C GLN A 305 -0.35 5.69 -6.96
N GLU A 306 -0.78 5.27 -8.15
CA GLU A 306 -1.94 5.87 -8.82
C GLU A 306 -3.26 5.55 -8.10
N SER A 307 -3.39 4.36 -7.50
CA SER A 307 -4.52 4.00 -6.61
C SER A 307 -4.65 4.97 -5.43
N MET A 308 -3.54 5.30 -4.77
CA MET A 308 -3.57 6.27 -3.66
C MET A 308 -3.87 7.69 -4.15
N ALA A 309 -3.30 8.09 -5.28
CA ALA A 309 -3.49 9.43 -5.83
C ALA A 309 -4.94 9.65 -6.27
N PHE A 310 -5.57 8.62 -6.85
CA PHE A 310 -6.98 8.58 -7.18
C PHE A 310 -7.88 8.75 -5.95
N LEU A 311 -7.63 7.99 -4.87
CA LEU A 311 -8.39 8.13 -3.62
C LEU A 311 -8.25 9.53 -3.03
N SER A 312 -7.03 10.06 -3.00
CA SER A 312 -6.73 11.41 -2.49
C SER A 312 -7.48 12.48 -3.28
N ALA A 313 -7.51 12.36 -4.61
CA ALA A 313 -8.27 13.27 -5.47
C ALA A 313 -9.78 13.15 -5.27
N SER A 314 -10.28 11.93 -5.01
CA SER A 314 -11.69 11.67 -4.69
C SER A 314 -12.11 12.37 -3.39
N ILE A 315 -11.29 12.27 -2.34
CA ILE A 315 -11.52 12.96 -1.06
C ILE A 315 -11.55 14.49 -1.28
N ALA A 316 -10.55 15.03 -1.99
CA ALA A 316 -10.47 16.46 -2.29
C ALA A 316 -11.70 16.97 -3.06
N LEU A 317 -12.18 16.20 -4.04
CA LEU A 317 -13.39 16.55 -4.80
C LEU A 317 -14.64 16.58 -3.91
N ILE A 318 -14.81 15.61 -3.01
CA ILE A 318 -15.94 15.57 -2.08
C ILE A 318 -15.94 16.79 -1.16
N ILE A 319 -14.77 17.16 -0.62
CA ILE A 319 -14.61 18.35 0.21
C ILE A 319 -15.03 19.60 -0.56
N GLU A 320 -14.54 19.76 -1.80
CA GLU A 320 -14.82 20.96 -2.59
C GLU A 320 -16.28 21.03 -3.08
N ILE A 321 -16.89 19.90 -3.48
CA ILE A 321 -18.32 19.85 -3.81
C ILE A 321 -19.13 20.31 -2.60
N LYS A 322 -18.80 19.81 -1.41
CA LYS A 322 -19.59 20.16 -0.23
C LYS A 322 -19.44 21.62 0.18
N ALA A 323 -18.22 22.15 0.14
CA ALA A 323 -17.95 23.55 0.44
C ALA A 323 -18.69 24.53 -0.49
N ARG A 324 -19.14 24.07 -1.66
CA ARG A 324 -19.91 24.86 -2.64
C ARG A 324 -21.43 24.70 -2.51
N GLU A 325 -21.90 23.65 -1.82
CA GLU A 325 -23.33 23.43 -1.55
C GLU A 325 -23.83 24.16 -0.30
N GLY A 326 -22.94 24.56 0.61
CA GLY A 326 -23.22 25.36 1.80
C GLY A 326 -23.04 26.85 1.57
#